data_AF-A0A1C6LWT2-F1
#
_entry.id   AF-A0A1C6LWT2-F1
#
_cell.length_a   1.000
_cell.length_b   1.000
_cell.length_c   1.000
_cell.angle_alpha   90.00
_cell.angle_beta   90.00
_cell.angle_gamma   90.00
#
_symmetry.space_group_name_H-M   'P 1'
#
loop_
_entity.id
_entity.type
_entity.pdbx_description
1 polymer ?
#
loop_
_entity_poly.entity_id
_entity_poly.type
_entity_poly.pdbx_seq_one_letter_code
_entity_poly.pdbx_strand_id
1 'polypeptide(L)'
;MTEAVAEVALGADEDPPVTFRVPPVTFRVPPAFFEYPLTADPEALVEDLADLAAEVYPEGDDELWLRFVMMNIPLVSEMVEAGMSYAGFCLLNVEGQRSTATVTATFVDDMPQVKTMTAQDLADHLAAESPDSEVEVITLAAGEAAVRLAPEVRRLPGEITDSGRPEALTLGKISVFFPVPDHGEVGLFELSTPCLDDWNLYSELFFNIVNTIEVTGRQTDMPAGEHSSADGPMALPQSPPPLPDPDPAVAQALFWYSSRLMDAAALRGQVHGGQQVESITCETCWAKGLRSACSARHGWYISSVVGGDLPHALPRAVASFTSRGWQAETESAGNRVRVCAGDEAPEQSAGYAFSASVDGEAGTFTAEVTAPCTRAAAAADSLFG
;
A
#
# COMPACT_ATOMS: atom_id res chain seq x y z
N MET A 1 -10.50 -36.94 44.58
CA MET A 1 -9.97 -37.46 43.31
C MET A 1 -9.52 -36.25 42.51
N THR A 2 -8.45 -35.68 43.04
CA THR A 2 -7.81 -34.42 42.72
C THR A 2 -6.37 -34.80 42.49
N GLU A 3 -5.68 -34.13 41.56
CA GLU A 3 -4.28 -34.35 41.15
C GLU A 3 -4.02 -35.62 40.34
N ALA A 4 -3.79 -35.42 39.04
CA ALA A 4 -2.66 -35.98 38.28
C ALA A 4 -2.84 -35.66 36.80
N VAL A 5 -2.37 -34.48 36.36
CA VAL A 5 -1.50 -34.32 35.17
C VAL A 5 -0.75 -32.99 35.33
N ALA A 6 0.39 -33.05 36.02
CA ALA A 6 1.42 -32.03 35.99
C ALA A 6 2.75 -32.75 35.70
N GLU A 7 3.66 -32.05 35.02
CA GLU A 7 4.98 -32.49 34.52
C GLU A 7 4.97 -33.44 33.32
N VAL A 8 5.25 -32.90 32.13
CA VAL A 8 6.50 -33.10 31.37
C VAL A 8 6.61 -31.96 30.33
N ALA A 9 7.82 -31.41 30.19
CA ALA A 9 8.28 -30.41 29.22
C ALA A 9 8.18 -28.91 29.61
N LEU A 10 8.79 -28.56 30.74
CA LEU A 10 9.45 -27.26 30.89
C LEU A 10 10.89 -27.39 30.38
N GLY A 11 11.06 -27.10 29.10
CA GLY A 11 12.32 -26.71 28.48
C GLY A 11 12.02 -25.44 27.71
N ALA A 12 11.86 -24.33 28.43
CA ALA A 12 11.72 -23.02 27.84
C ALA A 12 13.08 -22.61 27.27
N ASP A 13 13.34 -23.00 26.02
CA ASP A 13 13.94 -22.03 25.10
C ASP A 13 12.80 -21.06 24.80
N GLU A 14 12.77 -19.93 25.53
CA GLU A 14 12.03 -18.77 25.06
C GLU A 14 12.67 -18.39 23.72
N ASP A 15 12.05 -18.81 22.62
CA ASP A 15 12.36 -18.23 21.32
C ASP A 15 12.30 -16.71 21.49
N PRO A 16 13.34 -15.98 21.06
CA PRO A 16 13.32 -14.53 21.17
C PRO A 16 12.03 -14.01 20.53
N PRO A 17 11.40 -12.96 21.08
CA PRO A 17 10.22 -12.38 20.46
C PRO A 17 10.54 -12.12 18.99
N VAL A 18 9.68 -12.60 18.07
CA VAL A 18 9.83 -12.35 16.63
C VAL A 18 9.82 -10.84 16.46
N THR A 19 11.00 -10.22 16.35
CA THR A 19 11.10 -8.78 16.20
C THR A 19 10.82 -8.47 14.75
N PHE A 20 9.63 -7.94 14.48
CA PHE A 20 9.27 -7.41 13.17
C PHE A 20 10.30 -6.34 12.79
N ARG A 21 11.19 -6.68 11.87
CA ARG A 21 12.22 -5.77 11.39
C ARG A 21 11.60 -4.87 10.34
N VAL A 22 11.88 -3.57 10.42
CA VAL A 22 11.45 -2.63 9.38
C VAL A 22 12.09 -3.06 8.06
N PRO A 23 11.29 -3.32 7.00
CA PRO A 23 11.83 -3.72 5.71
C PRO A 23 12.83 -2.71 5.16
N PRO A 24 13.90 -3.16 4.49
CA PRO A 24 14.93 -2.29 3.91
C PRO A 24 14.46 -1.57 2.63
N VAL A 25 13.20 -1.78 2.24
CA VAL A 25 12.59 -1.16 1.07
C VAL A 25 11.20 -0.64 1.41
N THR A 26 10.74 0.31 0.60
CA THR A 26 9.35 0.75 0.56
C THR A 26 8.76 0.40 -0.80
N PHE A 27 7.45 0.17 -0.85
CA PHE A 27 6.71 -0.14 -2.08
C PHE A 27 5.25 0.26 -1.90
N ARG A 28 4.49 0.26 -3.00
CA ARG A 28 3.09 0.64 -3.02
C ARG A 28 2.25 -0.50 -3.54
N VAL A 29 1.14 -0.76 -2.87
CA VAL A 29 0.16 -1.76 -3.29
C VAL A 29 -1.12 -1.06 -3.76
N PRO A 30 -1.69 -1.46 -4.91
CA PRO A 30 -2.96 -0.93 -5.37
C PRO A 30 -4.07 -1.10 -4.32
N PRO A 31 -5.02 -0.16 -4.23
CA PRO A 31 -6.13 -0.21 -3.26
C PRO A 31 -7.07 -1.40 -3.40
N ALA A 32 -6.98 -2.12 -4.53
CA ALA A 32 -7.72 -3.35 -4.77
C ALA A 32 -7.30 -4.51 -3.85
N PHE A 33 -6.15 -4.41 -3.18
CA PHE A 33 -5.67 -5.41 -2.24
C PHE A 33 -6.09 -5.08 -0.81
N PHE A 34 -6.62 -6.09 -0.14
CA PHE A 34 -6.84 -6.14 1.29
C PHE A 34 -5.59 -6.73 1.94
N GLU A 35 -5.11 -6.10 3.01
CA GLU A 35 -3.87 -6.50 3.68
C GLU A 35 -4.18 -7.45 4.85
N TYR A 36 -3.39 -8.51 4.98
CA TYR A 36 -3.45 -9.37 6.15
C TYR A 36 -2.74 -8.70 7.35
N PRO A 37 -3.33 -8.74 8.55
CA PRO A 37 -2.69 -8.19 9.75
C PRO A 37 -1.58 -9.12 10.22
N LEU A 38 -0.35 -8.88 9.79
CA LEU A 38 0.82 -9.69 10.15
C LEU A 38 1.29 -9.37 11.58
N THR A 39 0.51 -9.79 12.58
CA THR A 39 0.80 -9.62 14.01
C THR A 39 0.99 -10.97 14.69
N ALA A 40 1.94 -11.03 15.63
CA ALA A 40 2.17 -12.20 16.48
C ALA A 40 1.27 -12.20 17.73
N ASP A 41 0.55 -11.10 18.01
CA ASP A 41 -0.38 -11.01 19.13
C ASP A 41 -1.72 -11.66 18.76
N PRO A 42 -2.12 -12.77 19.40
CA PRO A 42 -3.36 -13.46 19.08
C PRO A 42 -4.62 -12.65 19.34
N GLU A 43 -4.62 -11.75 20.34
CA GLU A 43 -5.80 -10.92 20.65
C GLU A 43 -5.98 -9.84 19.59
N ALA A 44 -4.90 -9.13 19.25
CA ALA A 44 -4.90 -8.15 18.16
C ALA A 44 -5.23 -8.80 16.81
N LEU A 45 -4.71 -10.00 16.53
CA LEU A 45 -4.98 -10.73 15.30
C LEU A 45 -6.48 -10.98 15.09
N VAL A 46 -7.21 -11.36 16.14
CA VAL A 46 -8.65 -11.63 16.06
C VAL A 46 -9.43 -10.35 15.76
N GLU A 47 -9.07 -9.24 16.41
CA GLU A 47 -9.69 -7.93 16.20
C GLU A 47 -9.43 -7.42 14.77
N ASP A 48 -8.17 -7.39 14.34
CA ASP A 48 -7.78 -6.93 13.02
C ASP A 48 -8.41 -7.77 11.89
N LEU A 49 -8.50 -9.10 12.07
CA LEU A 49 -9.19 -9.97 11.11
C LEU A 49 -10.69 -9.75 11.07
N ALA A 50 -11.32 -9.33 12.17
CA ALA A 50 -12.74 -9.00 12.20
C ALA A 50 -13.01 -7.69 11.44
N ASP A 51 -12.16 -6.68 11.63
CA ASP A 51 -12.21 -5.44 10.86
C ASP A 51 -11.98 -5.69 9.37
N LEU A 52 -11.01 -6.54 9.03
CA LEU A 52 -10.76 -6.97 7.65
C LEU A 52 -11.96 -7.70 7.06
N ALA A 53 -12.63 -8.57 7.83
CA ALA A 53 -13.83 -9.28 7.37
C ALA A 53 -14.96 -8.31 7.00
N ALA A 54 -15.17 -7.28 7.83
CA ALA A 54 -16.15 -6.23 7.58
C ALA A 54 -15.78 -5.37 6.36
N GLU A 55 -14.49 -5.12 6.12
CA GLU A 55 -14.03 -4.40 4.93
C GLU A 55 -14.23 -5.21 3.64
N VAL A 56 -13.87 -6.50 3.68
CA VAL A 56 -13.96 -7.41 2.53
C VAL A 56 -15.42 -7.76 2.21
N TYR A 57 -16.26 -7.92 3.23
CA TYR A 57 -17.69 -8.23 3.09
C TYR A 57 -18.56 -7.22 3.85
N PRO A 58 -18.74 -5.99 3.33
CA PRO A 58 -19.54 -4.96 4.00
C PRO A 58 -21.02 -5.33 4.19
N GLU A 59 -21.54 -6.20 3.32
CA GLU A 59 -22.90 -6.72 3.39
C GLU A 59 -22.99 -8.10 4.08
N GLY A 60 -21.88 -8.57 4.67
CA GLY A 60 -21.80 -9.82 5.39
C GLY A 60 -22.56 -9.78 6.73
N ASP A 61 -22.89 -10.97 7.24
CA ASP A 61 -23.42 -11.14 8.59
C ASP A 61 -22.34 -11.63 9.57
N ASP A 62 -22.67 -11.61 10.87
CA ASP A 62 -21.76 -12.03 11.94
C ASP A 62 -21.22 -13.45 11.73
N GLU A 63 -22.02 -14.36 11.14
CA GLU A 63 -21.61 -15.73 10.87
C GLU A 63 -20.53 -15.79 9.77
N LEU A 64 -20.73 -15.04 8.68
CA LEU A 64 -19.73 -14.92 7.61
C LEU A 64 -18.42 -14.32 8.13
N TRP A 65 -18.50 -13.24 8.90
CA TRP A 65 -17.31 -12.58 9.45
C TRP A 65 -16.58 -13.49 10.45
N LEU A 66 -17.29 -14.16 11.35
CA LEU A 66 -16.69 -15.12 12.27
C LEU A 66 -15.99 -16.26 11.53
N ARG A 67 -16.61 -16.77 10.45
CA ARG A 67 -15.99 -17.80 9.61
C ARG A 67 -14.73 -17.30 8.91
N PHE A 68 -14.74 -16.07 8.41
CA PHE A 68 -13.57 -15.44 7.82
C PHE A 68 -12.42 -15.37 8.82
N VAL A 69 -12.67 -14.89 10.05
CA VAL A 69 -11.67 -14.80 11.11
C VAL A 69 -11.10 -16.19 11.42
N MET A 70 -11.95 -17.17 11.72
CA MET A 70 -11.50 -18.52 12.08
C MET A 70 -10.68 -19.21 10.98
N MET A 71 -11.00 -18.95 9.72
CA MET A 71 -10.29 -19.53 8.58
C MET A 71 -8.92 -18.87 8.33
N ASN A 72 -8.78 -17.58 8.64
CA ASN A 72 -7.56 -16.82 8.36
C ASN A 72 -6.56 -16.79 9.54
N ILE A 73 -6.96 -17.07 10.78
CA ILE A 73 -6.02 -17.18 11.92
C ILE A 73 -4.83 -18.11 11.60
N PRO A 74 -5.03 -19.40 11.23
CA PRO A 74 -3.91 -20.30 10.98
C PRO A 74 -3.05 -19.84 9.78
N LEU A 75 -3.68 -19.26 8.76
CA LEU A 75 -2.98 -18.72 7.59
C LEU A 75 -2.05 -17.57 7.98
N VAL A 76 -2.53 -16.60 8.75
CA VAL A 76 -1.71 -15.46 9.18
C VAL A 76 -0.60 -15.90 10.14
N SER A 77 -0.88 -16.85 11.04
CA SER A 77 0.17 -17.44 11.89
C SER A 77 1.30 -18.05 11.05
N GLU A 78 0.97 -18.82 10.01
CA GLU A 78 1.97 -19.38 9.08
C GLU A 78 2.76 -18.28 8.34
N MET A 79 2.10 -17.18 7.94
CA MET A 79 2.76 -16.04 7.29
C MET A 79 3.76 -15.34 8.23
N VAL A 80 3.37 -15.13 9.49
CA VAL A 80 4.24 -14.53 10.51
C VAL A 80 5.42 -15.45 10.83
N GLU A 81 5.20 -16.74 11.00
CA GLU A 81 6.25 -17.74 11.21
C GLU A 81 7.22 -17.83 10.01
N ALA A 82 6.70 -17.65 8.79
CA ALA A 82 7.51 -17.59 7.57
C ALA A 82 8.29 -16.26 7.40
N GLY A 83 8.16 -15.31 8.34
CA GLY A 83 8.84 -14.02 8.30
C GLY A 83 8.34 -13.11 7.18
N MET A 84 7.08 -13.26 6.74
CA MET A 84 6.51 -12.35 5.76
C MET A 84 6.50 -10.93 6.29
N SER A 85 6.98 -10.00 5.47
CA SER A 85 6.93 -8.56 5.75
C SER A 85 5.67 -7.91 5.20
N TYR A 86 5.02 -8.56 4.24
CA TYR A 86 3.75 -8.13 3.67
C TYR A 86 2.97 -9.33 3.13
N ALA A 87 1.66 -9.30 3.30
CA ALA A 87 0.75 -10.21 2.63
C ALA A 87 -0.58 -9.49 2.37
N GLY A 88 -1.12 -9.65 1.17
CA GLY A 88 -2.40 -9.09 0.80
C GLY A 88 -3.06 -9.89 -0.32
N PHE A 89 -4.37 -9.74 -0.44
CA PHE A 89 -5.16 -10.41 -1.47
C PHE A 89 -6.18 -9.46 -2.07
N CYS A 90 -6.56 -9.68 -3.31
CA CYS A 90 -7.60 -8.91 -3.97
C CYS A 90 -8.76 -9.81 -4.39
N LEU A 91 -9.98 -9.27 -4.32
CA LEU A 91 -11.18 -9.93 -4.81
C LEU A 91 -11.82 -9.04 -5.87
N LEU A 92 -11.77 -9.48 -7.13
CA LEU A 92 -12.29 -8.74 -8.27
C LEU A 92 -13.46 -9.49 -8.91
N ASN A 93 -14.32 -8.76 -9.58
CA ASN A 93 -15.34 -9.33 -10.46
C ASN A 93 -14.94 -9.04 -11.90
N VAL A 94 -14.52 -10.07 -12.63
CA VAL A 94 -14.08 -10.00 -14.03
C VAL A 94 -15.09 -10.76 -14.87
N GLU A 95 -15.73 -10.05 -15.82
CA GLU A 95 -16.77 -10.63 -16.70
C GLU A 95 -17.92 -11.36 -15.98
N GLY A 96 -18.25 -10.93 -14.75
CA GLY A 96 -19.31 -11.55 -13.94
C GLY A 96 -18.85 -12.75 -13.11
N GLN A 97 -17.57 -13.13 -13.17
CA GLN A 97 -16.95 -14.17 -12.36
C GLN A 97 -16.08 -13.56 -11.25
N ARG A 98 -16.06 -14.21 -10.09
CA ARG A 98 -15.14 -13.83 -9.01
C ARG A 98 -13.74 -14.30 -9.35
N SER A 99 -12.79 -13.40 -9.25
CA SER A 99 -11.37 -13.65 -9.46
C SER A 99 -10.56 -13.16 -8.27
N THR A 100 -9.48 -13.87 -7.95
CA THR A 100 -8.63 -13.56 -6.78
C THR A 100 -7.15 -13.72 -7.09
N ALA A 101 -6.32 -12.92 -6.42
CA ALA A 101 -4.88 -13.09 -6.41
C ALA A 101 -4.31 -12.65 -5.06
N THR A 102 -3.18 -13.24 -4.68
CA THR A 102 -2.45 -12.96 -3.45
C THR A 102 -1.07 -12.42 -3.80
N VAL A 103 -0.64 -11.38 -3.08
CA VAL A 103 0.71 -10.82 -3.14
C VAL A 103 1.37 -10.94 -1.78
N THR A 104 2.63 -11.37 -1.75
CA THR A 104 3.43 -11.47 -0.53
C THR A 104 4.81 -10.84 -0.73
N ALA A 105 5.41 -10.33 0.34
CA ALA A 105 6.81 -9.91 0.35
C ALA A 105 7.54 -10.44 1.58
N THR A 106 8.76 -10.93 1.37
CA THR A 106 9.66 -11.45 2.41
C THR A 106 11.08 -10.99 2.14
N PHE A 107 11.85 -10.73 3.21
CA PHE A 107 13.27 -10.41 3.13
C PHE A 107 14.05 -11.51 3.83
N VAL A 108 14.98 -12.12 3.10
CA VAL A 108 15.76 -13.26 3.60
C VAL A 108 17.17 -12.81 3.96
N ASP A 109 17.47 -12.89 5.26
CA ASP A 109 18.69 -12.38 5.89
C ASP A 109 19.64 -13.53 6.28
N ASP A 110 20.08 -14.40 5.36
CA ASP A 110 21.11 -15.38 5.77
C ASP A 110 21.87 -16.08 4.64
N MET A 111 22.19 -15.38 3.55
CA MET A 111 23.16 -15.94 2.60
C MET A 111 24.47 -15.16 2.69
N PRO A 112 25.56 -15.73 3.25
CA PRO A 112 26.86 -15.05 3.34
C PRO A 112 27.43 -14.61 1.98
N GLN A 113 26.79 -15.01 0.87
CA GLN A 113 27.12 -14.67 -0.51
C GLN A 113 26.24 -13.54 -1.09
N VAL A 114 25.16 -13.08 -0.42
CA VAL A 114 24.22 -12.07 -0.98
C VAL A 114 24.93 -10.76 -1.31
N LYS A 115 25.87 -10.31 -0.47
CA LYS A 115 26.52 -8.99 -0.65
C LYS A 115 27.23 -8.82 -2.00
N THR A 116 27.56 -9.92 -2.67
CA THR A 116 28.20 -9.93 -4.00
C THR A 116 27.33 -10.54 -5.09
N MET A 117 26.13 -11.00 -4.73
CA MET A 117 25.24 -11.70 -5.65
C MET A 117 24.53 -10.69 -6.56
N THR A 118 24.64 -10.89 -7.86
CA THR A 118 23.94 -10.09 -8.87
C THR A 118 22.56 -10.68 -9.14
N ALA A 119 21.68 -9.90 -9.79
CA ALA A 119 20.42 -10.42 -10.29
C ALA A 119 20.62 -11.54 -11.32
N GLN A 120 21.72 -11.51 -12.08
CA GLN A 120 22.07 -12.59 -13.00
C GLN A 120 22.43 -13.88 -12.26
N ASP A 121 23.19 -13.80 -11.17
CA ASP A 121 23.52 -14.98 -10.36
C ASP A 121 22.26 -15.63 -9.76
N LEU A 122 21.30 -14.81 -9.33
CA LEU A 122 19.96 -15.26 -8.89
C LEU A 122 19.21 -15.96 -10.03
N ALA A 123 19.17 -15.35 -11.21
CA ALA A 123 18.49 -15.92 -12.37
C ALA A 123 19.08 -17.28 -12.77
N ASP A 124 20.41 -17.39 -12.82
CA ASP A 124 21.11 -18.63 -13.14
C ASP A 124 20.82 -19.73 -12.10
N HIS A 125 20.76 -19.37 -10.82
CA HIS A 125 20.41 -20.29 -9.75
C HIS A 125 18.96 -20.78 -9.87
N LEU A 126 18.00 -19.86 -10.05
CA LEU A 126 16.58 -20.17 -10.20
C LEU A 126 16.31 -21.05 -11.43
N ALA A 127 16.99 -20.79 -12.54
CA ALA A 127 16.88 -21.59 -13.77
C ALA A 127 17.46 -23.00 -13.58
N ALA A 128 18.51 -23.14 -12.77
CA ALA A 128 19.09 -24.46 -12.45
C ALA A 128 18.20 -25.28 -11.51
N GLU A 129 17.54 -24.65 -10.55
CA GLU A 129 16.63 -25.31 -9.61
C GLU A 129 15.30 -25.72 -10.26
N SER A 130 14.85 -24.98 -11.27
CA SER A 130 13.57 -25.23 -11.93
C SER A 130 13.71 -25.05 -13.45
N PRO A 131 14.22 -26.09 -14.16
CA PRO A 131 14.48 -26.02 -15.60
C PRO A 131 13.25 -25.76 -16.47
N ASP A 132 12.05 -26.05 -15.94
CA ASP A 132 10.77 -25.85 -16.62
C ASP A 132 10.17 -24.45 -16.37
N SER A 133 10.82 -23.62 -15.54
CA SER A 133 10.40 -22.25 -15.25
C SER A 133 11.02 -21.27 -16.22
N GLU A 134 10.28 -20.23 -16.59
CA GLU A 134 10.82 -19.10 -17.32
C GLU A 134 11.48 -18.15 -16.33
N VAL A 135 12.75 -17.82 -16.57
CA VAL A 135 13.54 -16.96 -15.69
C VAL A 135 14.19 -15.85 -16.52
N GLU A 136 13.98 -14.62 -16.10
CA GLU A 136 14.50 -13.42 -16.79
C GLU A 136 15.08 -12.42 -15.80
N VAL A 137 16.00 -11.58 -16.28
CA VAL A 137 16.49 -10.43 -15.50
C VAL A 137 15.80 -9.17 -16.00
N ILE A 138 15.24 -8.40 -15.06
CA ILE A 138 14.58 -7.12 -15.32
C ILE A 138 15.25 -6.00 -14.54
N THR A 139 14.94 -4.76 -14.91
CA THR A 139 15.39 -3.56 -14.18
C THR A 139 14.20 -2.95 -13.44
N LEU A 140 14.32 -2.82 -12.12
CA LEU A 140 13.39 -2.13 -11.23
C LEU A 140 14.00 -0.81 -10.72
N ALA A 141 13.20 0.03 -10.07
CA ALA A 141 13.70 1.23 -9.39
C ALA A 141 14.72 0.89 -8.28
N ALA A 142 14.55 -0.25 -7.61
CA ALA A 142 15.47 -0.75 -6.59
C ALA A 142 16.80 -1.30 -7.15
N GLY A 143 16.88 -1.58 -8.45
CA GLY A 143 18.03 -2.24 -9.10
C GLY A 143 17.60 -3.38 -10.03
N GLU A 144 18.56 -4.18 -10.46
CA GLU A 144 18.27 -5.38 -11.25
C GLU A 144 17.62 -6.47 -10.38
N ALA A 145 16.69 -7.22 -10.97
CA ALA A 145 15.95 -8.29 -10.31
C ALA A 145 15.82 -9.51 -11.22
N ALA A 146 15.83 -10.70 -10.65
CA ALA A 146 15.47 -11.94 -11.33
C ALA A 146 13.98 -12.19 -11.17
N VAL A 147 13.28 -12.45 -12.27
CA VAL A 147 11.87 -12.86 -12.28
C VAL A 147 11.79 -14.31 -12.65
N ARG A 148 10.97 -15.07 -11.91
CA ARG A 148 10.60 -16.44 -12.26
C ARG A 148 9.09 -16.51 -12.48
N LEU A 149 8.71 -17.05 -13.63
CA LEU A 149 7.33 -17.37 -13.98
C LEU A 149 7.20 -18.89 -13.96
N ALA A 150 6.32 -19.40 -13.09
CA ALA A 150 6.11 -20.83 -12.97
C ALA A 150 4.67 -21.14 -12.55
N PRO A 151 4.02 -22.16 -13.15
CA PRO A 151 2.82 -22.72 -12.55
C PRO A 151 3.19 -23.52 -11.30
N GLU A 152 2.38 -23.39 -10.25
CA GLU A 152 2.55 -24.13 -9.00
C GLU A 152 1.32 -25.03 -8.77
N VAL A 153 1.52 -26.33 -8.59
CA VAL A 153 0.43 -27.26 -8.30
C VAL A 153 0.37 -27.54 -6.80
N ARG A 154 -0.70 -27.09 -6.14
CA ARG A 154 -1.00 -27.35 -4.74
C ARG A 154 -2.04 -28.46 -4.62
N ARG A 155 -1.87 -29.36 -3.66
CA ARG A 155 -2.91 -30.35 -3.33
C ARG A 155 -3.74 -29.84 -2.16
N LEU A 156 -5.01 -29.62 -2.42
CA LEU A 156 -6.00 -29.24 -1.42
C LEU A 156 -6.49 -30.51 -0.71
N PRO A 157 -6.53 -30.52 0.64
CA PRO A 157 -7.13 -31.61 1.40
C PRO A 157 -8.65 -31.68 1.18
N GLY A 158 -9.24 -32.87 1.28
CA GLY A 158 -10.65 -33.08 0.93
C GLY A 158 -11.62 -32.28 1.79
N GLU A 159 -11.21 -31.97 3.02
CA GLU A 159 -11.94 -31.20 4.03
C GLU A 159 -12.29 -29.77 3.58
N ILE A 160 -11.50 -29.19 2.66
CA ILE A 160 -11.72 -27.84 2.13
C ILE A 160 -12.23 -27.81 0.69
N THR A 161 -12.42 -28.99 0.07
CA THR A 161 -12.93 -29.12 -1.30
C THR A 161 -14.43 -29.41 -1.30
N ASP A 162 -15.13 -28.93 -2.32
CA ASP A 162 -16.57 -29.22 -2.48
C ASP A 162 -16.85 -30.70 -2.70
N SER A 163 -15.91 -31.45 -3.29
CA SER A 163 -16.06 -32.89 -3.56
C SER A 163 -15.81 -33.79 -2.34
N GLY A 164 -15.24 -33.23 -1.25
CA GLY A 164 -14.79 -34.01 -0.09
C GLY A 164 -13.58 -34.89 -0.38
N ARG A 165 -12.85 -34.67 -1.48
CA ARG A 165 -11.69 -35.48 -1.90
C ARG A 165 -10.50 -34.58 -2.18
N PRO A 166 -9.26 -35.05 -1.99
CA PRO A 166 -8.09 -34.25 -2.35
C PRO A 166 -8.10 -33.85 -3.83
N GLU A 167 -7.94 -32.56 -4.09
CA GLU A 167 -7.95 -31.98 -5.43
C GLU A 167 -6.64 -31.23 -5.71
N ALA A 168 -6.23 -31.19 -6.98
CA ALA A 168 -5.07 -30.44 -7.41
C ALA A 168 -5.51 -29.05 -7.88
N LEU A 169 -5.02 -28.01 -7.23
CA LEU A 169 -5.18 -26.61 -7.61
C LEU A 169 -3.92 -26.15 -8.35
N THR A 170 -4.09 -25.63 -9.55
CA THR A 170 -2.98 -25.00 -10.30
C THR A 170 -3.03 -23.51 -10.05
N LEU A 171 -1.91 -22.95 -9.61
CA LEU A 171 -1.70 -21.52 -9.40
C LEU A 171 -0.76 -20.99 -10.48
N GLY A 172 -1.09 -19.85 -11.08
CA GLY A 172 -0.09 -19.05 -11.79
C GLY A 172 0.73 -18.30 -10.77
N LYS A 173 2.07 -18.29 -10.91
CA LYS A 173 2.96 -17.63 -9.96
C LYS A 173 4.05 -16.81 -10.64
N ILE A 174 4.23 -15.58 -10.16
CA ILE A 174 5.35 -14.70 -10.50
C ILE A 174 6.14 -14.48 -9.21
N SER A 175 7.43 -14.80 -9.22
CA SER A 175 8.36 -14.52 -8.12
C SER A 175 9.43 -13.55 -8.59
N VAL A 176 9.61 -12.42 -7.90
CA VAL A 176 10.62 -11.40 -8.19
C VAL A 176 11.62 -11.42 -7.04
N PHE A 177 12.87 -11.71 -7.37
CA PHE A 177 14.00 -11.76 -6.45
C PHE A 177 14.95 -10.62 -6.77
N PHE A 178 15.33 -9.83 -5.78
CA PHE A 178 16.34 -8.80 -5.98
C PHE A 178 17.30 -8.73 -4.78
N PRO A 179 18.62 -8.59 -5.03
CA PRO A 179 19.56 -8.29 -3.96
C PRO A 179 19.26 -6.88 -3.44
N VAL A 180 19.05 -6.74 -2.15
CA VAL A 180 18.87 -5.43 -1.53
C VAL A 180 20.25 -4.77 -1.38
N PRO A 181 20.52 -3.66 -2.10
CA PRO A 181 21.84 -3.02 -2.11
C PRO A 181 22.29 -2.64 -0.70
N ASP A 182 23.55 -2.89 -0.35
CA ASP A 182 24.16 -2.53 0.95
C ASP A 182 23.56 -3.20 2.21
N HIS A 183 22.47 -3.94 2.07
CA HIS A 183 21.80 -4.65 3.18
C HIS A 183 22.23 -6.11 3.29
N GLY A 184 22.64 -6.76 2.19
CA GLY A 184 23.05 -8.17 2.20
C GLY A 184 21.89 -9.14 2.36
N GLU A 185 20.70 -8.72 1.95
CA GLU A 185 19.42 -9.42 2.07
C GLU A 185 18.87 -9.62 0.65
N VAL A 186 18.04 -10.65 0.44
CA VAL A 186 17.30 -10.81 -0.83
C VAL A 186 15.85 -10.50 -0.56
N GLY A 187 15.31 -9.53 -1.30
CA GLY A 187 13.87 -9.27 -1.33
C GLY A 187 13.20 -10.26 -2.27
N LEU A 188 12.14 -10.90 -1.77
CA LEU A 188 11.28 -11.79 -2.53
C LEU A 188 9.86 -11.21 -2.53
N PHE A 189 9.37 -10.85 -3.72
CA PHE A 189 7.96 -10.50 -3.94
C PHE A 189 7.33 -11.61 -4.76
N GLU A 190 6.16 -12.07 -4.36
CA GLU A 190 5.43 -13.09 -5.11
C GLU A 190 3.99 -12.66 -5.37
N LEU A 191 3.50 -12.90 -6.58
CA LEU A 191 2.08 -12.96 -6.87
C LEU A 191 1.69 -14.39 -7.19
N SER A 192 0.57 -14.84 -6.63
CA SER A 192 -0.07 -16.10 -7.04
C SER A 192 -1.56 -15.92 -7.28
N THR A 193 -2.11 -16.68 -8.24
CA THR A 193 -3.55 -16.68 -8.52
C THR A 193 -4.03 -18.06 -9.01
N PRO A 194 -5.18 -18.56 -8.52
CA PRO A 194 -5.85 -19.71 -9.10
C PRO A 194 -6.63 -19.36 -10.39
N CYS A 195 -6.83 -18.08 -10.69
CA CYS A 195 -7.65 -17.57 -11.79
C CYS A 195 -6.77 -17.34 -13.03
N LEU A 196 -6.38 -18.43 -13.69
CA LEU A 196 -5.45 -18.39 -14.84
C LEU A 196 -5.99 -17.62 -16.05
N ASP A 197 -7.32 -17.56 -16.22
CA ASP A 197 -7.95 -16.78 -17.29
C ASP A 197 -7.71 -15.27 -17.12
N ASP A 198 -7.49 -14.81 -15.87
CA ASP A 198 -7.25 -13.42 -15.50
C ASP A 198 -5.75 -13.10 -15.31
N TRP A 199 -4.87 -14.00 -15.76
CA TRP A 199 -3.43 -13.89 -15.56
C TRP A 199 -2.83 -12.55 -16.01
N ASN A 200 -3.22 -12.06 -17.19
CA ASN A 200 -2.70 -10.81 -17.74
C ASN A 200 -3.01 -9.63 -16.80
N LEU A 201 -4.24 -9.54 -16.28
CA LEU A 201 -4.65 -8.51 -15.35
C LEU A 201 -3.78 -8.51 -14.09
N TYR A 202 -3.58 -9.68 -13.49
CA TYR A 202 -2.81 -9.78 -12.25
C TYR A 202 -1.32 -9.57 -12.47
N SER A 203 -0.76 -10.02 -13.59
CA SER A 203 0.63 -9.75 -13.93
C SER A 203 0.88 -8.24 -14.05
N GLU A 204 -0.01 -7.48 -14.71
CA GLU A 204 0.09 -6.02 -14.82
C GLU A 204 -0.01 -5.33 -13.45
N LEU A 205 -0.96 -5.75 -12.60
CA LEU A 205 -1.09 -5.22 -11.24
C LEU A 205 0.17 -5.48 -10.41
N PHE A 206 0.76 -6.67 -10.52
CA PHE A 206 1.99 -7.01 -9.81
C PHE A 206 3.20 -6.24 -10.32
N PHE A 207 3.33 -6.06 -11.65
CA PHE A 207 4.37 -5.19 -12.21
C PHE A 207 4.28 -3.75 -11.71
N ASN A 208 3.06 -3.22 -11.52
CA ASN A 208 2.86 -1.91 -10.91
C ASN A 208 3.33 -1.86 -9.45
N ILE A 209 3.22 -2.96 -8.70
CA ILE A 209 3.76 -3.06 -7.33
C ILE A 209 5.28 -3.06 -7.36
N VAL A 210 5.90 -4.01 -8.07
CA VAL A 210 7.36 -4.18 -8.02
C VAL A 210 8.14 -3.02 -8.64
N ASN A 211 7.54 -2.26 -9.56
CA ASN A 211 8.14 -1.03 -10.10
C ASN A 211 8.16 0.14 -9.11
N THR A 212 7.47 0.04 -7.98
CA THR A 212 7.48 1.07 -6.92
C THR A 212 8.44 0.76 -5.78
N ILE A 213 9.22 -0.32 -5.89
CA ILE A 213 10.17 -0.72 -4.85
C ILE A 213 11.32 0.27 -4.83
N GLU A 214 11.53 0.91 -3.69
CA GLU A 214 12.63 1.84 -3.42
C GLU A 214 13.40 1.41 -2.17
N VAL A 215 14.73 1.44 -2.23
CA VAL A 215 15.59 1.06 -1.09
C VAL A 215 15.62 2.19 -0.07
N THR A 216 15.24 1.88 1.16
CA THR A 216 15.15 2.86 2.25
C THR A 216 16.52 3.47 2.54
N GLY A 217 16.65 4.79 2.43
CA GLY A 217 17.88 5.52 2.73
C GLY A 217 18.83 5.73 1.54
N ARG A 218 18.50 5.27 0.33
CA ARG A 218 19.27 5.59 -0.88
C ARG A 218 18.88 6.98 -1.39
N GLN A 219 19.77 7.95 -1.24
CA GLN A 219 19.65 9.23 -1.94
C GLN A 219 19.96 8.98 -3.42
N THR A 220 18.97 9.13 -4.29
CA THR A 220 19.12 8.92 -5.73
C THR A 220 20.08 9.98 -6.28
N ASP A 221 21.36 9.60 -6.45
CA ASP A 221 22.35 10.41 -7.15
C ASP A 221 21.98 10.47 -8.64
N MET A 222 21.10 11.40 -9.00
CA MET A 222 21.02 11.88 -10.37
C MET A 222 22.31 12.65 -10.68
N PRO A 223 23.02 12.37 -11.79
CA PRO A 223 24.21 13.12 -12.12
C PRO A 223 23.80 14.54 -12.52
N ALA A 224 24.07 15.49 -11.61
CA ALA A 224 23.97 16.90 -11.90
C ALA A 224 24.94 17.22 -13.04
N GLY A 225 24.39 17.52 -14.22
CA GLY A 225 25.16 17.95 -15.37
C GLY A 225 26.02 19.16 -15.03
N GLU A 226 27.33 19.01 -15.19
CA GLU A 226 28.33 20.06 -15.05
C GLU A 226 28.05 21.20 -16.03
N HIS A 227 27.52 22.32 -15.56
CA HIS A 227 27.70 23.62 -16.22
C HIS A 227 28.41 24.56 -15.24
N SER A 228 29.74 24.54 -15.33
CA SER A 228 30.61 25.54 -14.74
C SER A 228 30.46 26.86 -15.51
N SER A 229 30.13 27.93 -14.79
CA SER A 229 30.51 29.30 -15.15
C SER A 229 30.48 30.16 -13.89
N ALA A 230 31.66 30.66 -13.52
CA ALA A 230 31.90 31.60 -12.45
C ALA A 230 31.51 33.03 -12.87
N ASP A 231 30.82 33.77 -11.98
CA ASP A 231 31.16 35.15 -11.60
C ASP A 231 30.14 35.75 -10.58
N GLY A 232 30.65 36.19 -9.41
CA GLY A 232 30.13 37.31 -8.59
C GLY A 232 28.83 37.16 -7.77
N PRO A 233 28.85 37.32 -6.42
CA PRO A 233 27.68 37.06 -5.58
C PRO A 233 26.78 38.28 -5.46
N MET A 234 25.59 38.20 -6.04
CA MET A 234 24.43 38.93 -5.54
C MET A 234 23.69 37.97 -4.61
N ALA A 235 23.75 38.23 -3.30
CA ALA A 235 23.05 37.42 -2.30
C ALA A 235 21.54 37.49 -2.55
N LEU A 236 21.01 36.48 -3.23
CA LEU A 236 19.59 36.20 -3.25
C LEU A 236 19.14 35.90 -1.81
N PRO A 237 17.92 36.32 -1.40
CA PRO A 237 17.37 35.90 -0.13
C PRO A 237 17.43 34.38 -0.07
N GLN A 238 18.10 33.86 0.96
CA GLN A 238 18.24 32.43 1.19
C GLN A 238 16.84 31.82 1.19
N SER A 239 16.63 30.81 0.35
CA SER A 239 15.39 30.03 0.36
C SER A 239 15.09 29.65 1.82
N PRO A 240 13.83 29.82 2.28
CA PRO A 240 13.48 29.41 3.63
C PRO A 240 13.91 27.96 3.85
N PRO A 241 14.37 27.61 5.08
CA PRO A 241 14.77 26.24 5.38
C PRO A 241 13.63 25.29 5.02
N PRO A 242 13.94 24.10 4.47
CA PRO A 242 12.93 23.10 4.13
C PRO A 242 12.09 22.80 5.37
N LEU A 243 10.77 22.71 5.17
CA LEU A 243 9.86 22.35 6.23
C LEU A 243 10.16 20.91 6.68
N PRO A 244 9.99 20.59 7.98
CA PRO A 244 10.16 19.22 8.45
C PRO A 244 9.17 18.29 7.75
N ASP A 245 9.59 17.04 7.52
CA ASP A 245 8.72 16.01 6.95
C ASP A 245 7.48 15.80 7.83
N PRO A 246 6.33 15.48 7.22
CA PRO A 246 5.10 15.23 7.96
C PRO A 246 5.26 13.98 8.84
N ASP A 247 4.47 13.93 9.92
CA ASP A 247 4.37 12.73 10.76
C ASP A 247 3.99 11.50 9.90
N PRO A 248 4.67 10.35 10.05
CA PRO A 248 4.39 9.15 9.26
C PRO A 248 2.92 8.70 9.31
N ALA A 249 2.24 8.83 10.46
CA ALA A 249 0.82 8.46 10.58
C ALA A 249 -0.08 9.41 9.77
N VAL A 250 0.25 10.70 9.73
CA VAL A 250 -0.45 11.68 8.90
C VAL A 250 -0.20 11.42 7.42
N ALA A 251 1.04 11.06 7.05
CA ALA A 251 1.36 10.69 5.68
C ALA A 251 0.58 9.45 5.24
N GLN A 252 0.52 8.40 6.07
CA GLN A 252 -0.24 7.18 5.80
C GLN A 252 -1.74 7.49 5.61
N ALA A 253 -2.34 8.28 6.50
CA ALA A 253 -3.74 8.67 6.37
C ALA A 253 -4.01 9.48 5.09
N LEU A 254 -3.11 10.40 4.71
CA LEU A 254 -3.23 11.15 3.46
C LEU A 254 -3.17 10.26 2.22
N PHE A 255 -2.29 9.26 2.21
CA PHE A 255 -2.25 8.25 1.15
C PHE A 255 -3.55 7.44 1.10
N TRP A 256 -4.07 7.01 2.25
CA TRP A 256 -5.33 6.27 2.35
C TRP A 256 -6.51 7.06 1.76
N TYR A 257 -6.70 8.33 2.16
CA TYR A 257 -7.77 9.17 1.61
C TYR A 257 -7.59 9.48 0.12
N SER A 258 -6.34 9.63 -0.32
CA SER A 258 -6.03 9.87 -1.74
C SER A 258 -6.37 8.66 -2.61
N SER A 259 -6.08 7.47 -2.10
CA SER A 259 -6.46 6.20 -2.70
C SER A 259 -8.00 6.10 -2.84
N ARG A 260 -8.75 6.33 -1.75
CA ARG A 260 -10.22 6.31 -1.80
C ARG A 260 -10.81 7.35 -2.77
N LEU A 261 -10.18 8.52 -2.87
CA LEU A 261 -10.58 9.54 -3.85
C LEU A 261 -10.31 9.11 -5.29
N MET A 262 -9.19 8.43 -5.54
CA MET A 262 -8.86 7.88 -6.86
C MET A 262 -9.85 6.78 -7.27
N ASP A 263 -10.15 5.86 -6.36
CA ASP A 263 -11.15 4.80 -6.58
C ASP A 263 -12.53 5.39 -6.86
N ALA A 264 -12.96 6.38 -6.07
CA ALA A 264 -14.25 7.03 -6.25
C ALA A 264 -14.33 7.83 -7.56
N ALA A 265 -13.22 8.43 -8.00
CA ALA A 265 -13.16 9.11 -9.29
C ALA A 265 -13.26 8.12 -10.45
N ALA A 266 -12.81 6.86 -10.28
CA ALA A 266 -12.90 5.76 -11.24
C ALA A 266 -12.53 6.18 -12.67
N LEU A 267 -11.37 6.82 -12.79
CA LEU A 267 -10.81 7.32 -14.04
C LEU A 267 -9.69 6.40 -14.53
N ARG A 268 -9.60 6.24 -15.85
CA ARG A 268 -8.46 5.60 -16.52
C ARG A 268 -7.59 6.68 -17.15
N GLY A 269 -6.29 6.66 -16.88
CA GLY A 269 -5.33 7.62 -17.42
C GLY A 269 -3.96 7.44 -16.78
N GLN A 270 -3.02 8.33 -17.12
CA GLN A 270 -1.69 8.33 -16.54
C GLN A 270 -1.67 9.17 -15.26
N VAL A 271 -1.29 8.56 -14.14
CA VAL A 271 -1.17 9.25 -12.85
C VAL A 271 0.18 9.97 -12.79
N HIS A 272 0.15 11.23 -12.35
CA HIS A 272 1.32 12.07 -12.14
C HIS A 272 1.25 12.74 -10.77
N GLY A 273 2.41 13.06 -10.21
CA GLY A 273 2.50 13.53 -8.83
C GLY A 273 2.20 12.42 -7.84
N GLY A 274 1.74 12.78 -6.64
CA GLY A 274 1.34 11.81 -5.62
C GLY A 274 2.48 10.95 -5.06
N GLN A 275 3.74 11.35 -5.28
CA GLN A 275 4.90 10.63 -4.77
C GLN A 275 5.26 11.06 -3.35
N GLN A 276 4.98 12.32 -3.00
CA GLN A 276 5.40 12.91 -1.73
C GLN A 276 4.24 13.61 -1.05
N VAL A 277 4.25 13.55 0.27
CA VAL A 277 3.39 14.35 1.14
C VAL A 277 4.17 15.61 1.51
N GLU A 278 3.58 16.77 1.25
CA GLU A 278 4.21 18.05 1.54
C GLU A 278 3.68 18.62 2.86
N SER A 279 4.59 18.97 3.76
CA SER A 279 4.25 19.81 4.92
C SER A 279 3.86 21.22 4.46
N ILE A 280 2.71 21.71 4.91
CA ILE A 280 2.18 23.02 4.52
C ILE A 280 1.77 23.87 5.72
N THR A 281 1.70 25.18 5.50
CA THR A 281 0.98 26.09 6.40
C THR A 281 -0.41 26.32 5.81
N CYS A 282 -1.46 25.88 6.51
CA CYS A 282 -2.83 26.05 6.03
C CYS A 282 -3.22 27.54 5.92
N GLU A 283 -4.20 27.84 5.07
CA GLU A 283 -4.64 29.20 4.76
C GLU A 283 -4.99 30.02 6.02
N THR A 284 -5.68 29.40 6.98
CA THR A 284 -6.04 30.04 8.26
C THR A 284 -4.82 30.44 9.09
N CYS A 285 -3.80 29.59 9.16
CA CYS A 285 -2.54 29.91 9.85
C CYS A 285 -1.74 30.97 9.10
N TRP A 286 -1.74 30.89 7.77
CA TRP A 286 -1.05 31.86 6.92
C TRP A 286 -1.63 33.27 7.07
N ALA A 287 -2.97 33.39 7.09
CA ALA A 287 -3.70 34.63 7.31
C ALA A 287 -3.41 35.26 8.69
N LYS A 288 -3.11 34.43 9.70
CA LYS A 288 -2.68 34.86 11.04
C LYS A 288 -1.19 35.24 11.11
N GLY A 289 -0.47 35.23 9.98
CA GLY A 289 0.96 35.58 9.94
C GLY A 289 1.90 34.42 10.31
N LEU A 290 1.39 33.21 10.54
CA LEU A 290 2.22 32.04 10.82
C LEU A 290 2.85 31.52 9.52
N ARG A 291 4.07 31.01 9.60
CA ARG A 291 4.85 30.55 8.43
C ARG A 291 5.43 29.14 8.58
N SER A 292 5.35 28.56 9.77
CA SER A 292 5.75 27.18 10.03
C SER A 292 4.62 26.22 9.71
N ALA A 293 4.99 25.02 9.23
CA ALA A 293 4.07 23.93 8.91
C ALA A 293 3.09 23.66 10.06
N CYS A 294 1.84 23.40 9.69
CA CYS A 294 0.75 23.09 10.63
C CYS A 294 -0.22 22.04 10.08
N SER A 295 0.04 21.53 8.89
CA SER A 295 -0.76 20.53 8.19
C SER A 295 0.15 19.89 7.13
N ALA A 296 -0.37 18.88 6.44
CA ALA A 296 0.28 18.19 5.36
C ALA A 296 -0.72 18.02 4.21
N ARG A 297 -0.21 17.94 2.98
CA ARG A 297 -1.03 17.71 1.79
C ARG A 297 -0.44 16.65 0.87
N HIS A 298 -1.30 15.98 0.14
CA HIS A 298 -0.92 15.02 -0.89
C HIS A 298 -1.68 15.35 -2.18
N GLY A 299 -0.95 15.73 -3.23
CA GLY A 299 -1.50 16.20 -4.50
C GLY A 299 -1.07 15.35 -5.68
N TRP A 300 -2.01 15.06 -6.58
CA TRP A 300 -1.79 14.26 -7.79
C TRP A 300 -2.74 14.69 -8.90
N TYR A 301 -2.44 14.28 -10.13
CA TYR A 301 -3.36 14.44 -11.25
C TYR A 301 -3.31 13.24 -12.19
N ILE A 302 -4.42 13.01 -12.89
CA ILE A 302 -4.53 12.00 -13.93
C ILE A 302 -4.62 12.74 -15.26
N SER A 303 -3.74 12.40 -16.19
CA SER A 303 -3.74 12.92 -17.56
C SER A 303 -4.26 11.86 -18.53
N SER A 304 -4.51 12.28 -19.77
CA SER A 304 -4.96 11.38 -20.85
C SER A 304 -6.24 10.61 -20.52
N VAL A 305 -7.15 11.25 -19.79
CA VAL A 305 -8.42 10.64 -19.40
C VAL A 305 -9.35 10.55 -20.60
N VAL A 306 -10.04 9.42 -20.76
CA VAL A 306 -11.05 9.24 -21.81
C VAL A 306 -12.16 10.26 -21.60
N GLY A 307 -12.37 11.16 -22.57
CA GLY A 307 -13.21 12.35 -22.41
C GLY A 307 -14.67 12.08 -21.98
N GLY A 308 -15.19 10.86 -22.17
CA GLY A 308 -16.51 10.45 -21.69
C GLY A 308 -16.62 10.28 -20.18
N ASP A 309 -15.52 9.96 -19.49
CA ASP A 309 -15.53 9.63 -18.05
C ASP A 309 -15.35 10.87 -17.16
N LEU A 310 -14.63 11.86 -17.68
CA LEU A 310 -14.21 13.05 -16.95
C LEU A 310 -15.38 13.87 -16.34
N PRO A 311 -16.50 14.12 -17.06
CA PRO A 311 -17.65 14.84 -16.50
C PRO A 311 -18.34 14.10 -15.33
N HIS A 312 -18.12 12.78 -15.22
CA HIS A 312 -18.70 11.94 -14.18
C HIS A 312 -17.76 11.71 -12.99
N ALA A 313 -16.49 12.12 -13.07
CA ALA A 313 -15.51 11.91 -12.02
C ALA A 313 -15.87 12.65 -10.72
N LEU A 314 -16.13 13.96 -10.78
CA LEU A 314 -16.44 14.76 -9.59
C LEU A 314 -17.75 14.34 -8.92
N PRO A 315 -18.87 14.10 -9.64
CA PRO A 315 -20.09 13.62 -9.01
C PRO A 315 -19.92 12.26 -8.31
N ARG A 316 -19.15 11.33 -8.89
CA ARG A 316 -18.87 10.02 -8.25
C ARG A 316 -18.04 10.19 -6.98
N ALA A 317 -16.97 10.98 -7.04
CA ALA A 317 -16.15 11.30 -5.88
C ALA A 317 -16.98 11.95 -4.76
N VAL A 318 -17.80 12.96 -5.07
CA VAL A 318 -18.70 13.59 -4.10
C VAL A 318 -19.66 12.58 -3.48
N ALA A 319 -20.35 11.78 -4.30
CA ALA A 319 -21.32 10.80 -3.83
C ALA A 319 -20.69 9.80 -2.86
N SER A 320 -19.49 9.29 -3.17
CA SER A 320 -18.78 8.31 -2.34
C SER A 320 -18.39 8.83 -0.96
N PHE A 321 -18.05 10.11 -0.83
CA PHE A 321 -17.65 10.68 0.47
C PHE A 321 -18.86 11.20 1.24
N THR A 322 -19.82 11.83 0.55
CA THR A 322 -21.05 12.32 1.19
C THR A 322 -21.91 11.19 1.77
N SER A 323 -21.91 10.00 1.16
CA SER A 323 -22.57 8.81 1.74
C SER A 323 -21.94 8.33 3.06
N ARG A 324 -20.77 8.88 3.43
CA ARG A 324 -20.02 8.59 4.66
C ARG A 324 -19.97 9.79 5.61
N GLY A 325 -20.92 10.71 5.51
CA GLY A 325 -21.03 11.87 6.42
C GLY A 325 -20.12 13.06 6.08
N TRP A 326 -19.45 13.05 4.92
CA TRP A 326 -18.67 14.20 4.47
C TRP A 326 -19.56 15.27 3.83
N GLN A 327 -19.14 16.53 3.93
CA GLN A 327 -19.85 17.68 3.37
C GLN A 327 -19.13 18.18 2.12
N ALA A 328 -19.87 18.39 1.04
CA ALA A 328 -19.32 18.86 -0.23
C ALA A 328 -19.73 20.31 -0.52
N GLU A 329 -18.75 21.12 -0.91
CA GLU A 329 -18.90 22.48 -1.42
C GLU A 329 -18.50 22.45 -2.90
N THR A 330 -19.45 22.74 -3.78
CA THR A 330 -19.21 22.81 -5.22
C THR A 330 -19.07 24.26 -5.66
N GLU A 331 -18.02 24.59 -6.42
CA GLU A 331 -17.90 25.93 -7.00
C GLU A 331 -18.95 26.15 -8.10
N SER A 332 -19.37 27.39 -8.31
CA SER A 332 -20.44 27.77 -9.25
C SER A 332 -20.23 27.29 -10.70
N ALA A 333 -18.98 27.02 -11.08
CA ALA A 333 -18.61 26.52 -12.41
C ALA A 333 -18.74 24.99 -12.57
N GLY A 334 -18.94 24.25 -11.48
CA GLY A 334 -19.17 22.79 -11.49
C GLY A 334 -17.95 21.93 -11.84
N ASN A 335 -16.82 22.54 -12.18
CA ASN A 335 -15.57 21.84 -12.54
C ASN A 335 -14.59 21.68 -11.37
N ARG A 336 -14.96 22.17 -10.17
CA ARG A 336 -14.19 22.03 -8.95
C ARG A 336 -15.11 21.79 -7.75
N VAL A 337 -14.66 20.90 -6.89
CA VAL A 337 -15.32 20.54 -5.63
C VAL A 337 -14.29 20.57 -4.51
N ARG A 338 -14.74 21.00 -3.34
CA ARG A 338 -14.09 20.74 -2.06
C ARG A 338 -14.99 19.87 -1.21
N VAL A 339 -14.42 18.87 -0.54
CA VAL A 339 -15.17 18.04 0.41
C VAL A 339 -14.40 18.01 1.73
N CYS A 340 -15.11 18.17 2.83
CA CYS A 340 -14.56 18.12 4.19
C CYS A 340 -15.32 17.10 5.03
N ALA A 341 -14.62 16.45 5.96
CA ALA A 341 -15.26 15.59 6.94
C ALA A 341 -16.14 16.45 7.87
N GLY A 342 -17.44 16.15 7.91
CA GLY A 342 -18.39 16.79 8.81
C GLY A 342 -18.51 16.05 10.15
N ASP A 343 -19.43 16.51 11.00
CA ASP A 343 -19.69 15.89 12.32
C ASP A 343 -20.22 14.45 12.24
N GLU A 344 -20.79 14.07 11.08
CA GLU A 344 -21.30 12.71 10.81
C GLU A 344 -20.25 11.79 10.18
N ALA A 345 -19.06 12.29 9.86
CA ALA A 345 -17.98 11.47 9.32
C ALA A 345 -17.35 10.60 10.43
N PRO A 346 -16.70 9.47 10.07
CA PRO A 346 -15.94 8.68 11.03
C PRO A 346 -14.96 9.55 11.83
N GLU A 347 -14.76 9.25 13.11
CA GLU A 347 -13.93 10.07 14.01
C GLU A 347 -12.50 10.25 13.48
N GLN A 348 -11.93 9.19 12.88
CA GLN A 348 -10.63 9.20 12.19
C GLN A 348 -10.54 10.12 10.97
N SER A 349 -11.68 10.58 10.45
CA SER A 349 -11.77 11.53 9.32
C SER A 349 -11.85 12.99 9.77
N ALA A 350 -12.04 13.26 11.06
CA ALA A 350 -12.24 14.59 11.57
C ALA A 350 -11.15 15.57 11.10
N GLY A 351 -11.59 16.64 10.42
CA GLY A 351 -10.72 17.73 9.95
C GLY A 351 -9.90 17.44 8.69
N TYR A 352 -10.00 16.24 8.09
CA TYR A 352 -9.49 16.02 6.74
C TYR A 352 -10.39 16.69 5.70
N ALA A 353 -9.77 17.13 4.61
CA ALA A 353 -10.48 17.70 3.47
C ALA A 353 -9.77 17.31 2.17
N PHE A 354 -10.49 17.29 1.06
CA PHE A 354 -9.89 17.22 -0.26
C PHE A 354 -10.51 18.23 -1.22
N SER A 355 -9.74 18.59 -2.24
CA SER A 355 -10.23 19.34 -3.39
C SER A 355 -9.94 18.57 -4.65
N ALA A 356 -10.89 18.55 -5.58
CA ALA A 356 -10.74 17.92 -6.87
C ALA A 356 -11.28 18.84 -7.98
N SER A 357 -10.63 18.82 -9.13
CA SER A 357 -11.03 19.61 -10.29
C SER A 357 -10.84 18.85 -11.59
N VAL A 358 -11.67 19.19 -12.57
CA VAL A 358 -11.67 18.62 -13.91
C VAL A 358 -11.38 19.71 -14.93
N ASP A 359 -10.45 19.41 -15.85
CA ASP A 359 -10.21 20.20 -17.06
C ASP A 359 -10.55 19.36 -18.29
N GLY A 360 -11.73 19.63 -18.87
CA GLY A 360 -12.24 18.92 -20.04
C GLY A 360 -11.46 19.18 -21.33
N GLU A 361 -10.79 20.32 -21.45
CA GLU A 361 -9.97 20.63 -22.63
C GLU A 361 -8.63 19.91 -22.56
N ALA A 362 -8.01 19.89 -21.38
CA ALA A 362 -6.76 19.19 -21.14
C ALA A 362 -6.93 17.67 -20.96
N GLY A 363 -8.16 17.20 -20.69
CA GLY A 363 -8.43 15.80 -20.36
C GLY A 363 -7.76 15.40 -19.04
N THR A 364 -7.75 16.30 -18.06
CA THR A 364 -7.07 16.10 -16.78
C THR A 364 -8.03 16.15 -15.58
N PHE A 365 -7.72 15.34 -14.58
CA PHE A 365 -8.35 15.36 -13.26
C PHE A 365 -7.27 15.62 -12.22
N THR A 366 -7.41 16.68 -11.43
CA THR A 366 -6.45 17.05 -10.38
C THR A 366 -7.11 16.88 -9.03
N ALA A 367 -6.39 16.32 -8.06
CA ALA A 367 -6.86 16.12 -6.70
C ALA A 367 -5.78 16.46 -5.67
N GLU A 368 -6.22 16.98 -4.54
CA GLU A 368 -5.38 17.28 -3.38
C GLU A 368 -6.14 16.89 -2.11
N VAL A 369 -5.50 16.10 -1.24
CA VAL A 369 -6.00 15.78 0.10
C VAL A 369 -5.16 16.54 1.13
N THR A 370 -5.80 17.11 2.15
CA THR A 370 -5.18 17.91 3.19
C THR A 370 -5.54 17.38 4.57
N ALA A 371 -4.53 17.28 5.44
CA ALA A 371 -4.67 16.82 6.82
C ALA A 371 -5.19 17.94 7.73
N PRO A 372 -5.81 17.60 8.88
CA PRO A 372 -6.25 18.58 9.85
C PRO A 372 -5.12 19.50 10.31
N CYS A 373 -5.47 20.74 10.64
CA CYS A 373 -4.51 21.68 11.19
C CYS A 373 -4.18 21.33 12.64
N THR A 374 -2.92 21.01 12.93
CA THR A 374 -2.45 20.68 14.29
C THR A 374 -2.65 21.82 15.29
N ARG A 375 -2.72 23.06 14.81
CA ARG A 375 -2.98 24.25 15.64
C ARG A 375 -4.46 24.55 15.87
N ALA A 376 -5.34 24.00 15.05
CA ALA A 376 -6.79 24.16 15.26
C ALA A 376 -7.27 23.25 16.41
N ALA A 377 -6.71 22.05 16.52
CA ALA A 377 -7.00 21.12 17.61
C ALA A 377 -6.61 21.69 18.99
N ALA A 378 -5.49 22.42 19.08
CA ALA A 378 -5.01 22.99 20.34
C ALA A 378 -5.84 24.16 20.88
N ALA A 379 -6.74 24.76 20.10
CA ALA A 379 -7.49 25.94 20.52
C ALA A 379 -8.65 25.64 21.49
N ALA A 380 -9.05 24.38 21.64
CA ALA A 380 -10.11 23.99 22.57
C ALA A 380 -9.65 23.93 24.05
N ASP A 381 -8.34 23.82 24.31
CA ASP A 381 -7.78 23.62 25.65
C ASP A 381 -7.12 24.87 26.28
N SER A 382 -7.30 26.05 25.69
CA SER A 382 -6.70 27.27 26.24
C SER A 382 -7.53 27.84 27.40
N LEU A 383 -7.33 27.24 28.57
CA LEU A 383 -7.77 27.60 29.94
C LEU A 383 -7.22 28.96 30.45
N PHE A 384 -7.13 29.97 29.59
CA PHE A 384 -6.87 31.36 29.99
C PHE A 384 -7.97 32.27 29.43
N GLY A 385 -9.14 32.17 30.05
CA GLY A 385 -10.14 33.23 30.16
C GLY A 385 -10.27 33.64 31.62
#